data_AF-A0A532E3L4-F1
#
_entry.id   AF-A0A532E3L4-F1
#
_cell.length_a   1.000
_cell.length_b   1.000
_cell.length_c   1.000
_cell.angle_alpha   90.00
_cell.angle_beta   90.00
_cell.angle_gamma   90.00
#
_symmetry.space_group_name_H-M   'P 1'
#
loop_
_entity.id
_entity.type
_entity.pdbx_description
1 polymer ?
#
loop_
_entity_poly.entity_id
_entity_poly.type
_entity_poly.pdbx_seq_one_letter_code
_entity_poly.pdbx_strand_id
1 'polypeptide(L)'
;MCGRFTQTASPAVIAQQFGVAVSPLFTARYNIAPSQPVAAIRIEPGTTTSQLVLLRWGLIPSWAKDPKIGHQCMNAKAETVAEKPSFRAAFKARRCLVIATGFYEWQVQGLRKQPMWIGLKSHRPFAFAGLWEHWLGADGSELETAAIITTEPNAVVA
;
A
#
# COMPACT_ATOMS: atom_id res chain seq x y z
N MET A 1 8.07 -2.81 10.58
CA MET A 1 6.84 -2.14 10.09
C MET A 1 7.28 -1.17 9.00
N CYS A 2 6.97 -1.46 7.74
CA CYS A 2 7.38 -0.59 6.63
C CYS A 2 6.67 0.77 6.71
N GLY A 3 7.42 1.84 6.99
CA GLY A 3 6.91 3.21 7.00
C GLY A 3 7.29 4.02 5.76
N ARG A 4 8.23 3.54 4.94
CA ARG A 4 8.74 4.24 3.76
C ARG A 4 9.10 3.26 2.65
N PHE A 5 8.75 3.55 1.41
CA PHE A 5 9.12 2.70 0.29
C PHE A 5 9.41 3.45 -1.02
N THR A 6 9.88 2.71 -2.01
CA THR A 6 10.25 3.19 -3.35
C THR A 6 9.35 2.59 -4.40
N GLN A 7 9.04 3.37 -5.43
CA GLN A 7 8.31 2.95 -6.62
C GLN A 7 8.98 3.65 -7.81
N THR A 8 10.01 3.02 -8.36
CA THR A 8 10.83 3.63 -9.43
C THR A 8 10.52 3.08 -10.82
N ALA A 9 9.80 1.95 -10.91
CA ALA A 9 9.34 1.39 -12.17
C ALA A 9 8.34 2.32 -12.88
N SER A 10 8.39 2.41 -14.21
CA SER A 10 7.39 3.19 -14.94
C SER A 10 6.02 2.49 -14.95
N PRO A 11 4.91 3.22 -15.17
CA PRO A 11 3.60 2.62 -15.37
C PRO A 11 3.60 1.54 -16.47
N ALA A 12 4.37 1.72 -17.55
CA ALA A 12 4.48 0.75 -18.63
C ALA A 12 5.14 -0.58 -18.19
N VAL A 13 6.21 -0.51 -17.39
CA VAL A 13 6.86 -1.72 -16.83
C VAL A 13 5.91 -2.46 -15.89
N ILE A 14 5.18 -1.71 -15.05
CA ILE A 14 4.20 -2.29 -14.12
C ILE A 14 3.06 -2.95 -14.91
N ALA A 15 2.49 -2.24 -15.88
CA ALA A 15 1.43 -2.74 -16.75
C ALA A 15 1.82 -4.03 -17.47
N GLN A 16 3.02 -4.06 -18.06
CA GLN A 16 3.55 -5.24 -18.72
C GLN A 16 3.73 -6.42 -17.74
N GLN A 17 4.31 -6.18 -16.56
CA GLN A 17 4.60 -7.24 -15.60
C GLN A 17 3.33 -7.84 -14.97
N PHE A 18 2.33 -7.01 -14.71
CA PHE A 18 1.12 -7.42 -13.99
C PHE A 18 -0.11 -7.61 -14.89
N GLY A 19 0.01 -7.41 -16.21
CA GLY A 19 -1.07 -7.63 -17.17
C GLY A 19 -2.24 -6.65 -17.01
N VAL A 20 -1.95 -5.36 -16.78
CA VAL A 20 -2.96 -4.30 -16.61
C VAL A 20 -2.73 -3.17 -17.61
N ALA A 21 -3.70 -2.28 -17.78
CA ALA A 21 -3.52 -1.08 -18.60
C ALA A 21 -2.46 -0.13 -18.01
N VAL A 22 -1.83 0.69 -18.87
CA VAL A 22 -0.75 1.62 -18.49
C VAL A 22 -1.24 2.85 -17.69
N SER A 23 -2.55 3.04 -17.59
CA SER A 23 -3.16 4.16 -16.86
C SER A 23 -3.36 3.82 -15.38
N PRO A 24 -3.18 4.78 -14.43
CA PRO A 24 -2.77 6.17 -14.63
C PRO A 24 -1.26 6.32 -14.85
N LEU A 25 -0.88 7.46 -15.43
CA LEU A 25 0.53 7.86 -15.49
C LEU A 25 0.98 8.48 -14.17
N PHE A 26 2.20 8.14 -13.76
CA PHE A 26 2.87 8.70 -12.59
C PHE A 26 4.39 8.64 -12.78
N THR A 27 5.12 9.43 -11.99
CA THR A 27 6.59 9.50 -12.04
C THR A 27 7.22 8.60 -11.00
N ALA A 28 8.48 8.24 -11.23
CA ALA A 28 9.28 7.47 -10.29
C ALA A 28 9.46 8.21 -8.96
N ARG A 29 9.32 7.50 -7.84
CA ARG A 29 9.45 8.03 -6.48
C ARG A 29 10.38 7.17 -5.64
N TYR A 30 11.46 7.80 -5.14
CA TYR A 30 12.48 7.16 -4.30
C TYR A 30 12.16 7.25 -2.81
N ASN A 31 11.07 7.92 -2.44
CA ASN A 31 10.72 8.19 -1.07
C ASN A 31 9.21 8.43 -0.95
N ILE A 32 8.46 7.35 -0.84
CA ILE A 32 7.04 7.35 -0.53
C ILE A 32 6.87 7.21 0.99
N ALA A 33 6.10 8.12 1.56
CA ALA A 33 5.73 8.18 2.97
C ALA A 33 4.21 8.06 3.14
N PRO A 34 3.70 7.80 4.36
CA PRO A 34 2.27 7.71 4.62
C PRO A 34 1.53 9.00 4.21
N SER A 35 0.23 8.88 3.96
CA SER A 35 -0.67 9.89 3.37
C SER A 35 -0.41 10.28 1.91
N GLN A 36 0.64 9.76 1.27
CA GLN A 36 0.92 10.03 -0.13
C GLN A 36 0.20 9.01 -1.05
N PRO A 37 -0.04 9.36 -2.33
CA PRO A 37 -0.59 8.43 -3.30
C PRO A 37 0.41 7.31 -3.62
N VAL A 38 -0.09 6.10 -3.76
CA VAL A 38 0.66 4.88 -4.08
C VAL A 38 0.03 4.14 -5.25
N ALA A 39 0.86 3.65 -6.16
CA ALA A 39 0.42 2.78 -7.24
C ALA A 39 -0.06 1.44 -6.65
N ALA A 40 -1.29 1.06 -6.99
CA ALA A 40 -1.87 -0.21 -6.57
C ALA A 40 -2.63 -0.87 -7.72
N ILE A 41 -2.70 -2.18 -7.71
CA ILE A 41 -3.55 -2.95 -8.61
C ILE A 41 -4.72 -3.51 -7.82
N ARG A 42 -5.94 -3.28 -8.29
CA ARG A 42 -7.17 -3.85 -7.71
C ARG A 42 -8.09 -4.34 -8.81
N ILE A 43 -9.05 -5.17 -8.44
CA ILE A 43 -10.20 -5.43 -9.30
C ILE A 43 -11.08 -4.18 -9.32
N GLU A 44 -11.48 -3.75 -10.50
CA GLU A 44 -12.43 -2.66 -10.67
C GLU A 44 -13.79 -3.04 -10.03
N PRO A 45 -14.40 -2.13 -9.22
CA PRO A 45 -15.66 -2.41 -8.57
C PRO A 45 -16.75 -2.85 -9.56
N GLY A 46 -17.39 -3.99 -9.27
CA GLY A 46 -18.47 -4.53 -10.11
C GLY A 46 -18.00 -5.30 -11.35
N THR A 47 -16.69 -5.46 -11.55
CA THR A 47 -16.13 -6.21 -12.69
C THR A 47 -15.17 -7.31 -12.23
N THR A 48 -14.56 -8.02 -13.18
CA THR A 48 -13.45 -8.96 -12.94
C THR A 48 -12.12 -8.42 -13.49
N THR A 49 -12.08 -7.15 -13.89
CA THR A 49 -10.95 -6.54 -14.57
C THR A 49 -9.96 -5.98 -13.57
N SER A 50 -8.70 -6.39 -13.66
CA SER A 50 -7.60 -5.78 -12.90
C SER A 50 -7.21 -4.43 -13.49
N GLN A 51 -7.10 -3.40 -12.65
CA GLN A 51 -6.67 -2.06 -13.04
C GLN A 51 -5.57 -1.53 -12.13
N LEU A 52 -4.67 -0.75 -12.72
CA LEU A 52 -3.69 0.07 -12.01
C LEU A 52 -4.38 1.37 -11.57
N VAL A 53 -4.19 1.76 -10.32
CA VAL A 53 -4.82 2.96 -9.71
C VAL A 53 -3.83 3.64 -8.77
N LEU A 54 -4.14 4.89 -8.38
CA LEU A 54 -3.46 5.59 -7.29
C LEU A 54 -4.38 5.65 -6.07
N LEU A 55 -3.89 5.17 -4.92
CA LEU A 55 -4.62 5.18 -3.65
C LEU A 55 -3.83 5.96 -2.61
N ARG A 56 -4.49 6.67 -1.70
CA ARG A 56 -3.80 7.33 -0.58
C ARG A 56 -3.36 6.28 0.44
N TRP A 57 -2.07 6.23 0.78
CA TRP A 57 -1.57 5.28 1.78
C TRP A 57 -1.91 5.73 3.21
N GLY A 58 -2.76 4.97 3.90
CA GLY A 58 -3.39 5.35 5.15
C GLY A 58 -4.89 5.10 5.04
N LEU A 59 -5.32 3.86 5.28
CA LEU A 59 -6.69 3.42 5.05
C LEU A 59 -7.68 4.16 5.96
N ILE A 60 -8.75 4.69 5.38
CA ILE A 60 -9.84 5.32 6.11
C ILE A 60 -11.03 4.35 6.04
N PRO A 61 -11.43 3.71 7.14
CA PRO A 61 -12.58 2.81 7.14
C PRO A 61 -13.85 3.54 6.72
N SER A 62 -14.72 2.90 5.95
CA SER A 62 -15.91 3.55 5.38
C SER A 62 -16.87 4.15 6.42
N TRP A 63 -16.85 3.64 7.66
CA TRP A 63 -17.67 4.12 8.78
C TRP A 63 -17.05 5.31 9.54
N ALA A 64 -15.79 5.65 9.26
CA ALA A 64 -15.08 6.69 9.99
C ALA A 64 -15.69 8.06 9.71
N LYS A 65 -15.91 8.85 10.77
CA LYS A 65 -16.37 10.24 10.63
C LYS A 65 -15.22 11.22 10.33
N ASP A 66 -14.02 10.92 10.83
CA ASP A 66 -12.83 11.76 10.67
C ASP A 66 -11.78 11.00 9.82
N PRO A 67 -11.35 11.57 8.67
CA PRO A 67 -10.33 10.95 7.81
C PRO A 67 -8.95 10.82 8.49
N LYS A 68 -8.70 11.51 9.61
CA LYS A 68 -7.44 11.42 10.36
C LYS A 68 -7.13 10.02 10.89
N ILE A 69 -8.12 9.14 11.02
CA ILE A 69 -7.86 7.73 11.38
C ILE A 69 -6.88 7.05 10.42
N GLY A 70 -6.82 7.52 9.15
CA GLY A 70 -5.87 7.05 8.15
C GLY A 70 -4.39 7.16 8.57
N HIS A 71 -4.03 8.10 9.46
CA HIS A 71 -2.68 8.22 10.00
C HIS A 71 -2.24 6.99 10.82
N GLN A 72 -3.19 6.25 11.40
CA GLN A 72 -2.95 5.06 12.20
C GLN A 72 -3.17 3.75 11.41
N CYS A 73 -3.74 3.87 10.22
CA CYS A 73 -4.20 2.74 9.41
C CYS A 73 -3.39 2.55 8.11
N MET A 74 -2.11 2.94 8.13
CA MET A 74 -1.19 2.70 7.00
C MET A 74 -0.78 1.22 6.86
N ASN A 75 -0.74 0.48 7.97
CA ASN A 75 -0.33 -0.93 8.02
C ASN A 75 -1.37 -1.76 8.77
N ALA A 76 -1.64 -2.97 8.27
CA ALA A 76 -2.55 -3.94 8.86
C ALA A 76 -1.80 -5.24 9.19
N LYS A 77 -1.79 -5.64 10.46
CA LYS A 77 -1.15 -6.87 10.93
C LYS A 77 -1.90 -8.11 10.41
N ALA A 78 -1.22 -8.99 9.68
CA ALA A 78 -1.79 -10.20 9.11
C ALA A 78 -2.50 -11.08 10.17
N GLU A 79 -1.99 -11.08 11.40
CA GLU A 79 -2.50 -11.86 12.52
C GLU A 79 -3.89 -11.40 12.99
N THR A 80 -4.25 -10.12 12.75
CA THR A 80 -5.48 -9.50 13.30
C THR A 80 -6.34 -8.80 12.23
N VAL A 81 -5.92 -8.85 10.97
CA VAL A 81 -6.54 -8.09 9.87
C VAL A 81 -8.00 -8.49 9.63
N ALA A 82 -8.34 -9.76 9.87
CA ALA A 82 -9.70 -10.29 9.71
C ALA A 82 -10.67 -9.86 10.83
N GLU A 83 -10.15 -9.41 11.97
CA GLU A 83 -10.93 -9.13 13.18
C GLU A 83 -11.07 -7.64 13.45
N LYS A 84 -10.01 -6.86 13.18
CA LYS A 84 -9.96 -5.43 13.50
C LYS A 84 -11.03 -4.64 12.74
N PRO A 85 -11.87 -3.83 13.42
CA PRO A 85 -12.93 -3.04 12.79
C PRO A 85 -12.47 -2.14 11.64
N SER A 86 -11.25 -1.60 11.72
CA SER A 86 -10.68 -0.75 10.68
C SER A 86 -10.37 -1.50 9.38
N PHE A 87 -10.18 -2.83 9.42
CA PHE A 87 -9.68 -3.59 8.26
C PHE A 87 -10.58 -4.74 7.84
N ARG A 88 -11.34 -5.35 8.75
CA ARG A 88 -12.09 -6.59 8.51
C ARG A 88 -13.04 -6.55 7.31
N ALA A 89 -13.65 -5.39 7.03
CA ALA A 89 -14.54 -5.23 5.89
C ALA A 89 -13.75 -5.18 4.57
N ALA A 90 -12.69 -4.37 4.52
CA ALA A 90 -11.79 -4.29 3.37
C ALA A 90 -11.07 -5.63 3.13
N PHE A 91 -10.67 -6.35 4.18
CA PHE A 91 -10.03 -7.66 4.06
C PHE A 91 -10.90 -8.68 3.34
N LYS A 92 -12.22 -8.64 3.57
CA LYS A 92 -13.17 -9.56 2.93
C LYS A 92 -13.43 -9.25 1.45
N ALA A 93 -13.42 -7.98 1.04
CA ALA A 93 -13.97 -7.58 -0.26
C ALA A 93 -13.06 -6.68 -1.10
N ARG A 94 -12.07 -6.00 -0.51
CA ARG A 94 -11.30 -4.93 -1.15
C ARG A 94 -9.81 -5.14 -0.96
N ARG A 95 -9.32 -6.20 -1.59
CA ARG A 95 -7.88 -6.52 -1.66
C ARG A 95 -7.23 -5.78 -2.83
N CYS A 96 -5.99 -5.39 -2.67
CA CYS A 96 -5.16 -4.80 -3.72
C CYS A 96 -3.71 -5.27 -3.59
N LEU A 97 -2.93 -4.98 -4.62
CA LEU A 97 -1.49 -5.16 -4.68
C LEU A 97 -0.84 -3.78 -4.69
N VAL A 98 -0.16 -3.38 -3.61
CA VAL A 98 0.56 -2.09 -3.57
C VAL A 98 1.94 -2.27 -4.19
N ILE A 99 2.22 -1.53 -5.26
CA ILE A 99 3.41 -1.74 -6.10
C ILE A 99 4.61 -1.01 -5.51
N ALA A 100 5.72 -1.73 -5.37
CA ALA A 100 6.98 -1.21 -4.86
C ALA A 100 8.17 -1.76 -5.65
N THR A 101 9.29 -1.03 -5.63
CA THR A 101 10.59 -1.50 -6.12
C THR A 101 11.55 -1.86 -4.98
N GLY A 102 11.19 -1.47 -3.76
CA GLY A 102 11.93 -1.71 -2.53
C GLY A 102 11.36 -0.86 -1.39
N PHE A 103 11.74 -1.15 -0.15
CA PHE A 103 11.30 -0.42 1.03
C PHE A 103 12.45 -0.12 1.98
N TYR A 104 12.22 0.81 2.90
CA TYR A 104 13.18 1.19 3.91
C TYR A 104 12.79 0.65 5.28
N GLU A 105 13.76 0.09 5.99
CA GLU A 105 13.69 -0.20 7.42
C GLU A 105 14.90 0.37 8.14
N TRP A 106 14.75 0.64 9.44
CA TRP A 106 15.82 1.21 10.26
C TRP A 106 16.36 0.17 11.21
N GLN A 107 17.55 -0.35 10.91
CA GLN A 107 18.24 -1.26 11.80
C GLN A 107 18.78 -0.50 13.01
N VAL A 108 18.41 -0.95 14.22
CA VAL A 108 18.92 -0.38 15.47
C VAL A 108 20.33 -0.90 15.71
N GLN A 109 21.30 0.00 15.83
CA GLN A 109 22.70 -0.30 16.15
C GLN A 109 23.10 0.53 17.38
N GLY A 110 22.85 -0.03 18.57
CA GLY A 110 22.99 0.69 19.83
C GLY A 110 22.06 1.91 19.89
N LEU A 111 22.63 3.11 20.00
CA LEU A 111 21.89 4.37 20.02
C LEU A 111 21.58 4.94 18.62
N ARG A 112 22.10 4.33 17.55
CA ARG A 112 21.92 4.80 16.16
C ARG A 112 20.88 3.95 15.43
N LYS A 113 20.25 4.55 14.41
CA LYS A 113 19.36 3.87 13.47
C LYS A 113 19.94 3.96 12.07
N GLN A 114 20.39 2.84 11.51
CA GLN A 114 20.91 2.76 10.15
C GLN A 114 19.75 2.49 9.17
N PRO A 115 19.47 3.38 8.21
CA PRO A 115 18.51 3.08 7.16
C PRO A 115 19.05 1.99 6.23
N MET A 116 18.22 0.99 5.97
CA MET A 116 18.47 -0.12 5.06
C MET A 116 17.42 -0.06 3.95
N TRP A 117 17.86 -0.11 2.69
CA TRP A 117 16.96 -0.30 1.55
C TRP A 117 16.91 -1.79 1.20
N ILE A 118 15.69 -2.34 1.13
CA ILE A 118 15.43 -3.75 0.91
C ILE A 118 14.61 -3.90 -0.38
N GLY A 119 15.06 -4.75 -1.29
CA GLY A 119 14.40 -5.01 -2.56
C GLY A 119 14.74 -6.39 -3.11
N LEU A 120 14.11 -6.76 -4.22
CA LEU A 120 14.40 -8.02 -4.90
C LEU A 120 15.77 -7.95 -5.59
N LYS A 121 16.51 -9.06 -5.57
CA LYS A 121 17.78 -9.21 -6.32
C LYS A 121 17.61 -8.98 -7.83
N SER A 122 16.42 -9.23 -8.36
CA SER A 122 16.10 -9.01 -9.77
C SER A 122 15.91 -7.53 -10.12
N HIS A 123 15.82 -6.64 -9.12
CA HIS A 123 15.47 -5.24 -9.26
C HIS A 123 14.11 -4.97 -9.96
N ARG A 124 13.30 -6.01 -10.17
CA ARG A 124 11.94 -5.88 -10.72
C ARG A 124 10.99 -5.34 -9.65
N PRO A 125 9.94 -4.60 -10.05
CA PRO A 125 8.89 -4.24 -9.11
C PRO A 125 8.24 -5.50 -8.53
N PHE A 126 7.77 -5.40 -7.29
CA PHE A 126 6.98 -6.42 -6.61
C PHE A 126 5.75 -5.76 -5.98
N ALA A 127 4.88 -6.57 -5.39
CA ALA A 127 3.68 -6.11 -4.74
C ALA A 127 3.67 -6.50 -3.27
N PHE A 128 3.30 -5.55 -2.41
CA PHE A 128 2.80 -5.86 -1.09
C PHE A 128 1.34 -6.30 -1.20
N ALA A 129 0.95 -7.29 -0.38
CA ALA A 129 -0.47 -7.52 -0.12
C ALA A 129 -1.06 -6.27 0.55
N GLY A 130 -2.16 -5.77 0.02
CA GLY A 130 -2.80 -4.55 0.50
C GLY A 130 -4.30 -4.68 0.58
N LEU A 131 -4.89 -3.72 1.29
CA LEU A 131 -6.32 -3.48 1.37
C LEU A 131 -6.61 -2.11 0.81
N TRP A 132 -7.80 -1.92 0.26
CA TRP A 132 -8.27 -0.61 -0.14
C TRP A 132 -9.68 -0.31 0.38
N GLU A 133 -10.02 0.96 0.46
CA GLU A 133 -11.33 1.43 0.92
C GLU A 133 -11.74 2.68 0.15
N HIS A 134 -13.03 2.79 -0.14
CA HIS A 134 -13.65 4.03 -0.59
C HIS A 134 -14.34 4.68 0.62
N TRP A 135 -13.99 5.93 0.90
CA TRP A 135 -14.52 6.70 2.00
C TRP A 135 -15.24 7.94 1.49
N LEU A 136 -16.47 8.14 1.96
CA LEU A 136 -17.31 9.29 1.67
C LEU A 136 -17.49 10.11 2.96
N GLY A 137 -17.00 11.34 2.95
CA GLY A 137 -17.16 12.29 4.03
C GLY A 137 -18.58 12.87 4.09
N ALA A 138 -18.97 13.36 5.27
CA ALA A 138 -20.27 14.01 5.45
C ALA A 138 -20.41 15.33 4.66
N ASP A 139 -19.27 15.89 4.24
CA ASP A 139 -19.17 17.07 3.35
C ASP A 139 -19.21 16.71 1.86
N GLY A 140 -19.38 15.42 1.52
CA GLY A 140 -19.35 14.92 0.15
C GLY A 140 -17.94 14.68 -0.41
N SER A 141 -16.89 14.82 0.40
CA SER A 141 -15.54 14.48 -0.03
C SER A 141 -15.39 12.97 -0.23
N GLU A 142 -14.72 12.57 -1.32
CA GLU A 142 -14.45 11.16 -1.61
C GLU A 142 -12.95 10.88 -1.59
N LEU A 143 -12.55 9.80 -0.94
CA LEU A 143 -11.17 9.35 -0.89
C LEU A 143 -11.08 7.85 -1.10
N GLU A 144 -10.16 7.43 -1.96
CA GLU A 144 -9.74 6.04 -2.06
C GLU A 144 -8.40 5.85 -1.37
N THR A 145 -8.37 4.95 -0.41
CA THR A 145 -7.26 4.79 0.51
C THR A 145 -6.81 3.34 0.60
N ALA A 146 -5.56 3.11 1.03
CA ALA A 146 -4.98 1.78 1.12
C ALA A 146 -4.18 1.55 2.40
N ALA A 147 -4.12 0.30 2.82
CA ALA A 147 -3.22 -0.19 3.87
C ALA A 147 -2.35 -1.32 3.31
N ILE A 148 -1.10 -1.41 3.78
CA ILE A 148 -0.21 -2.54 3.49
C ILE A 148 -0.37 -3.59 4.58
N ILE A 149 -0.46 -4.87 4.20
CA ILE A 149 -0.46 -5.96 5.17
C ILE A 149 0.99 -6.26 5.59
N THR A 150 1.22 -6.32 6.90
CA THR A 150 2.51 -6.66 7.51
C THR A 150 2.44 -8.04 8.16
N THR A 151 3.57 -8.74 8.20
CA THR A 151 3.72 -10.04 8.86
C THR A 151 5.08 -10.09 9.57
N GLU A 152 5.40 -11.23 10.18
CA GLU A 152 6.68 -11.49 10.81
C GLU A 152 7.83 -11.38 9.80
N PRO A 153 8.96 -10.75 10.16
CA PRO A 153 10.11 -10.65 9.28
C PRO A 153 10.74 -12.03 9.09
N ASN A 154 11.27 -12.29 7.88
CA ASN A 154 12.12 -13.44 7.64
C ASN A 154 13.55 -13.19 8.15
N ALA A 155 14.41 -14.21 8.09
CA ALA A 155 15.80 -14.14 8.58
C ALA A 155 16.67 -13.05 7.92
N VAL A 156 16.30 -12.52 6.75
CA VAL A 156 17.05 -11.45 6.06
C VAL A 156 16.69 -10.07 6.60
N VAL A 157 15.45 -9.90 7.06
CA VAL A 157 14.87 -8.59 7.46
C VAL A 157 14.71 -8.47 8.99
N ALA A 158 14.89 -9.57 9.73
CA ALA A 158 14.79 -9.62 11.19
C ALA A 158 15.84 -8.75 11.90
#